data_AF-A0A086YZH8-F1
#
_entry.id   AF-A0A086YZH8-F1
#
_cell.length_a   1.000
_cell.length_b   1.000
_cell.length_c   1.000
_cell.angle_alpha   90.00
_cell.angle_beta   90.00
_cell.angle_gamma   90.00
#
_symmetry.space_group_name_H-M   'P 1'
#
loop_
_entity.id
_entity.type
_entity.pdbx_description
1 polymer ?
#
loop_
_entity_poly.entity_id
_entity_poly.type
_entity_poly.pdbx_seq_one_letter_code
_entity_poly.pdbx_strand_id
1 'polypeptide(L)'
;MSGTLRHFLRDDDLSQAEQRQVLELSMRFWRDRHYRTPFAGPQAVAILFDKPSTRTRSSFLIGVAEMGGYPLVIDQAGSQLGRGESVSMRPREPTASLPAPGSRWGKRTGTPRGPSLSWTTR
;
A
#
# COMPACT_ATOMS: atom_id res chain seq x y z
N MET A 1 15.87 -8.50 -6.07
CA MET A 1 14.98 -8.58 -7.24
C MET A 1 13.78 -7.67 -6.97
N SER A 2 13.82 -6.41 -7.43
CA SER A 2 12.65 -5.53 -7.31
C SER A 2 11.69 -5.89 -8.43
N GLY A 3 10.88 -6.93 -8.23
CA GLY A 3 9.78 -7.23 -9.13
C GLY A 3 8.76 -6.10 -9.06
N THR A 4 8.39 -5.53 -10.20
CA THR A 4 7.32 -4.53 -10.28
C THR A 4 6.07 -5.08 -9.61
N LEU A 5 5.53 -4.35 -8.63
CA LEU A 5 4.31 -4.73 -7.92
C LEU A 5 3.15 -4.78 -8.92
N ARG A 6 2.61 -5.98 -9.16
CA ARG A 6 1.41 -6.16 -9.99
C ARG A 6 0.19 -6.22 -9.10
N HIS A 7 -0.78 -5.35 -9.37
CA HIS A 7 -2.08 -5.35 -8.71
C HIS A 7 -3.07 -6.23 -9.49
N PHE A 8 -3.99 -6.87 -8.78
CA PHE A 8 -5.14 -7.59 -9.35
C PHE A 8 -6.40 -6.92 -8.82
N LEU A 9 -6.98 -6.03 -9.62
CA LEU A 9 -8.13 -5.21 -9.24
C LEU A 9 -9.41 -5.73 -9.90
N ARG A 10 -9.27 -6.33 -11.08
CA ARG A 10 -10.37 -6.87 -11.89
C ARG A 10 -9.96 -8.19 -12.52
N ASP A 11 -10.95 -9.01 -12.82
CA ASP A 11 -10.76 -10.31 -13.45
C ASP A 11 -10.17 -10.24 -14.87
N ASP A 12 -10.40 -9.13 -15.58
CA ASP A 12 -9.84 -8.84 -16.91
C ASP A 12 -8.39 -8.31 -16.88
N ASP A 13 -7.80 -8.11 -15.70
CA ASP A 13 -6.35 -7.82 -15.53
C ASP A 13 -5.46 -9.03 -15.85
N LEU A 14 -6.06 -10.21 -16.02
CA LEU A 14 -5.40 -11.47 -16.33
C LEU A 14 -5.75 -11.90 -17.76
N SER A 15 -4.73 -12.25 -18.55
CA SER A 15 -4.94 -12.93 -19.83
C SER A 15 -5.56 -14.32 -19.64
N GLN A 16 -6.19 -14.87 -20.67
CA GLN A 16 -6.77 -16.22 -20.63
C GLN A 16 -5.76 -17.29 -20.17
N ALA A 17 -4.50 -17.16 -20.59
CA ALA A 17 -3.44 -18.07 -20.18
C ALA A 17 -3.13 -17.97 -18.68
N GLU A 18 -3.13 -16.76 -18.13
CA GLU A 18 -2.89 -16.51 -16.69
C GLU A 18 -4.09 -16.94 -15.84
N GLN A 19 -5.32 -16.70 -16.29
CA GLN A 19 -6.53 -17.18 -15.62
C GLN A 19 -6.51 -18.71 -15.49
N ARG A 20 -6.11 -19.42 -16.56
CA ARG A 20 -5.93 -20.88 -16.53
C ARG A 20 -4.90 -21.29 -15.48
N GLN A 21 -3.77 -20.58 -15.38
CA GLN A 21 -2.75 -20.86 -14.37
C GLN A 21 -3.27 -20.66 -12.94
N VAL A 22 -4.07 -19.61 -12.69
CA VAL A 22 -4.70 -19.37 -11.39
C VAL A 22 -5.63 -20.52 -11.00
N LEU A 23 -6.44 -21.02 -11.94
CA LEU A 23 -7.33 -22.16 -11.70
C LEU A 23 -6.54 -23.45 -11.44
N GLU A 24 -5.49 -23.72 -12.21
CA GLU A 24 -4.61 -24.86 -11.99
C GLU A 24 -3.92 -24.80 -10.62
N LEU A 25 -3.45 -23.62 -10.20
CA LEU A 25 -2.90 -23.39 -8.86
C LEU A 25 -3.94 -23.64 -7.78
N SER A 26 -5.16 -23.14 -7.97
CA SER A 26 -6.28 -23.34 -7.05
C SER A 26 -6.58 -24.82 -6.85
N MET A 27 -6.53 -25.62 -7.93
CA MET A 27 -6.71 -27.08 -7.86
C MET A 27 -5.58 -27.79 -7.10
N ARG A 28 -4.35 -27.28 -7.16
CA ARG A 28 -3.23 -27.83 -6.36
C ARG A 28 -3.45 -27.56 -4.88
N PHE A 29 -3.79 -26.32 -4.53
CA PHE A 29 -4.12 -25.94 -3.15
C PHE A 29 -5.36 -26.68 -2.62
N TRP A 30 -6.32 -26.99 -3.49
CA TRP A 30 -7.48 -27.79 -3.11
C TRP A 30 -7.09 -29.22 -2.69
N ARG A 31 -6.14 -29.83 -3.39
CA ARG A 31 -5.65 -31.19 -3.09
C ARG A 31 -4.70 -31.22 -1.90
N ASP A 32 -3.85 -30.20 -1.79
CA ASP A 32 -2.90 -30.04 -0.70
C ASP A 32 -2.92 -28.57 -0.25
N ARG A 33 -3.51 -28.35 0.93
CA ARG A 33 -3.68 -27.01 1.52
C ARG A 33 -2.35 -26.32 1.81
N HIS A 34 -1.27 -27.08 1.97
CA HIS A 34 0.07 -26.56 2.25
C HIS A 34 1.04 -26.78 1.08
N TYR A 35 0.50 -26.99 -0.13
CA TYR A 35 1.28 -27.18 -1.36
C TYR A 35 2.40 -26.15 -1.53
N ARG A 36 2.13 -24.89 -1.14
CA ARG A 36 3.11 -23.81 -1.05
C ARG A 36 2.78 -22.88 0.11
N THR A 37 3.82 -22.36 0.75
CA THR A 37 3.72 -21.37 1.84
C THR A 37 4.43 -20.06 1.45
N PRO A 38 3.88 -19.30 0.48
CA PRO A 38 4.53 -18.09 -0.02
C PRO A 38 4.73 -17.00 1.06
N PHE A 39 3.93 -17.04 2.12
CA PHE A 39 4.01 -16.09 3.22
C PHE A 39 4.78 -16.63 4.44
N ALA A 40 5.48 -17.76 4.31
CA ALA A 40 6.26 -18.32 5.41
C ALA A 40 7.27 -17.30 5.96
N GLY A 41 7.26 -17.14 7.29
CA GLY A 41 8.06 -16.15 8.00
C GLY A 41 7.19 -15.05 8.63
N PRO A 42 7.78 -13.92 9.05
CA PRO A 42 7.05 -12.84 9.71
C PRO A 42 6.33 -11.94 8.68
N GLN A 43 5.51 -12.53 7.80
CA GLN A 43 4.74 -11.78 6.81
C GLN A 43 3.29 -11.61 7.25
N ALA A 44 2.89 -10.36 7.49
CA ALA A 44 1.50 -10.00 7.75
C ALA A 44 0.80 -9.54 6.47
N VAL A 45 -0.43 -10.01 6.25
CA VAL A 45 -1.28 -9.59 5.13
C VAL A 45 -2.45 -8.79 5.68
N ALA A 46 -2.50 -7.50 5.34
CA ALA A 46 -3.62 -6.63 5.71
C ALA A 46 -4.83 -6.90 4.79
N ILE A 47 -5.99 -7.11 5.40
CA ILE A 47 -7.25 -7.35 4.71
C ILE A 47 -8.25 -6.27 5.16
N LEU A 48 -8.57 -5.35 4.25
CA LEU A 48 -9.47 -4.23 4.49
C LEU A 48 -10.88 -4.56 3.97
N PHE A 49 -11.89 -4.42 4.83
CA PHE A 49 -13.30 -4.56 4.45
C PHE A 49 -14.05 -3.24 4.63
N ASP A 50 -14.71 -2.80 3.56
CA ASP A 50 -15.65 -1.67 3.58
C ASP A 50 -17.04 -2.11 4.08
N LYS A 51 -17.51 -3.27 3.61
CA LYS A 51 -18.81 -3.85 4.00
C LYS A 51 -18.63 -5.18 4.75
N PRO A 52 -19.50 -5.49 5.72
CA PRO A 52 -19.43 -6.77 6.42
C PRO A 52 -19.75 -7.91 5.45
N SER A 53 -18.77 -8.81 5.25
CA SER A 53 -18.95 -10.07 4.51
C SER A 53 -18.27 -11.23 5.25
N THR A 54 -19.09 -12.09 5.86
CA THR A 54 -18.59 -13.24 6.64
C THR A 54 -17.86 -14.25 5.77
N ARG A 55 -18.39 -14.54 4.58
CA ARG A 55 -17.82 -15.55 3.68
C ARG A 55 -16.50 -15.10 3.08
N THR A 56 -16.44 -13.85 2.60
CA THR A 56 -15.20 -13.27 2.05
C THR A 56 -14.15 -13.12 3.14
N ARG A 57 -14.52 -12.61 4.33
CA ARG A 57 -13.59 -12.50 5.45
C ARG A 57 -13.00 -13.85 5.79
N SER A 58 -13.84 -14.85 6.05
CA SER A 58 -13.37 -16.18 6.46
C SER A 58 -12.45 -16.81 5.41
N SER A 59 -12.77 -16.70 4.12
CA SER A 59 -11.94 -17.29 3.06
C SER A 59 -10.56 -16.65 2.96
N PHE A 60 -10.45 -15.33 3.11
CA PHE A 60 -9.16 -14.65 3.06
C PHE A 60 -8.32 -14.93 4.30
N LEU A 61 -8.92 -14.98 5.49
CA LEU A 61 -8.22 -15.32 6.73
C LEU A 61 -7.61 -16.73 6.67
N ILE A 62 -8.44 -17.70 6.30
CA ILE A 62 -8.01 -19.09 6.19
C ILE A 62 -6.93 -19.21 5.11
N GLY A 63 -7.13 -18.60 3.94
CA GLY A 63 -6.16 -18.67 2.85
C GLY A 63 -4.78 -18.12 3.24
N VAL A 64 -4.72 -16.95 3.90
CA VAL A 64 -3.44 -16.36 4.35
C VAL A 64 -2.76 -17.25 5.40
N ALA A 65 -3.51 -17.77 6.36
CA ALA A 65 -2.98 -18.64 7.40
C ALA A 65 -2.46 -19.97 6.82
N GLU A 66 -3.21 -20.61 5.91
CA GLU A 66 -2.82 -21.86 5.23
C GLU A 66 -1.53 -21.69 4.41
N MET A 67 -1.34 -20.50 3.84
CA MET A 67 -0.13 -20.11 3.09
C MET A 67 1.05 -19.67 4.00
N GLY A 68 0.91 -19.79 5.32
CA GLY A 68 1.98 -19.55 6.30
C GLY A 68 2.14 -18.10 6.75
N GLY A 69 1.18 -17.22 6.45
CA GLY A 69 1.21 -15.81 6.83
C GLY A 69 0.31 -15.46 8.00
N TYR A 70 0.42 -14.23 8.49
CA TYR A 70 -0.42 -13.69 9.55
C TYR A 70 -1.50 -12.75 8.98
N PRO A 71 -2.80 -13.10 9.03
CA PRO A 71 -3.85 -12.21 8.55
C PRO A 71 -4.17 -11.09 9.55
N LEU A 72 -4.18 -9.84 9.08
CA LEU A 72 -4.56 -8.66 9.85
C LEU A 72 -5.84 -8.04 9.26
N VAL A 73 -6.97 -8.15 9.97
CA VAL A 73 -8.25 -7.54 9.52
C VAL A 73 -8.35 -6.11 9.96
N ILE A 74 -8.68 -5.22 9.03
CA ILE A 74 -9.00 -3.82 9.29
C ILE A 74 -10.45 -3.60 8.84
N ASP A 75 -11.33 -3.32 9.80
CA ASP A 75 -12.73 -3.00 9.53
C ASP A 75 -12.92 -1.48 9.55
N GLN A 76 -13.51 -0.92 8.49
CA GLN A 76 -13.76 0.53 8.42
C GLN A 76 -14.79 1.01 9.45
N ALA A 77 -15.67 0.13 9.94
CA ALA A 77 -16.65 0.48 10.98
C ALA A 77 -16.01 0.87 12.33
N GLY A 78 -14.76 0.46 12.59
CA GLY A 78 -14.02 0.79 13.81
C GLY A 78 -12.69 1.51 13.59
N SER A 79 -12.23 1.62 12.35
CA SER A 79 -10.96 2.27 12.00
C SER A 79 -11.18 3.75 11.70
N GLN A 80 -10.39 4.64 12.30
CA GLN A 80 -10.41 6.09 12.06
C GLN A 80 -10.04 6.52 10.61
N LEU A 81 -10.05 5.59 9.64
CA LEU A 81 -9.88 5.85 8.22
C LEU A 81 -11.05 6.66 7.61
N GLY A 82 -12.20 6.73 8.28
CA GLY A 82 -13.35 7.51 7.82
C GLY A 82 -13.27 9.03 8.03
N ARG A 83 -12.19 9.58 8.63
CA ARG A 83 -12.17 10.99 9.05
C ARG A 83 -11.09 11.92 8.49
N GLY A 84 -10.19 11.48 7.60
CA GLY A 84 -9.30 12.47 6.97
C GLY A 84 -7.98 12.04 6.35
N GLU A 85 -7.70 10.77 6.12
CA GLU A 85 -6.64 10.43 5.18
C GLU A 85 -7.26 10.22 3.81
N SER A 86 -7.43 11.34 3.09
CA SER A 86 -7.62 11.28 1.66
C SER A 86 -6.47 10.46 1.09
N VAL A 87 -6.78 9.37 0.37
CA VAL A 87 -5.84 8.71 -0.54
C VAL A 87 -5.66 9.63 -1.75
N SER A 88 -5.26 10.88 -1.52
CA SER A 88 -4.71 11.74 -2.55
C SER A 88 -3.25 11.34 -2.68
N MET A 89 -3.03 10.34 -3.52
CA MET A 89 -1.70 9.92 -3.93
C MET A 89 -1.07 11.08 -4.72
N ARG A 90 -0.40 12.01 -4.04
CA ARG A 90 0.44 13.00 -4.71
C ARG A 90 1.72 12.30 -5.16
N PRO A 91 2.07 12.33 -6.46
CA PRO A 91 3.37 11.88 -6.90
C PRO A 91 4.44 12.70 -6.19
N ARG A 92 5.34 12.03 -5.47
CA ARG A 92 6.47 12.67 -4.81
C ARG A 92 7.43 13.13 -5.90
N GLU A 93 7.44 14.43 -6.16
CA GLU A 93 8.41 15.08 -7.03
C GLU A 93 9.83 14.85 -6.46
N PRO A 94 10.80 14.37 -7.26
CA PRO A 94 12.15 14.19 -6.76
C PRO A 94 12.91 15.51 -6.86
N THR A 95 13.52 15.88 -5.73
CA THR A 95 14.72 16.74 -5.58
C THR A 95 14.49 18.13 -4.99
N ALA A 96 15.00 18.31 -3.77
CA ALA A 96 15.94 19.39 -3.49
C ALA A 96 16.82 18.99 -2.30
N SER A 97 18.13 19.04 -2.54
CA SER A 97 19.25 18.83 -1.62
C SER A 97 19.07 19.53 -0.27
N LEU A 98 19.36 18.81 0.81
CA LEU A 98 19.44 19.35 2.18
C LEU A 98 20.47 20.49 2.25
N PRO A 99 20.14 21.65 2.85
CA PRO A 99 21.15 22.65 3.18
C PRO A 99 21.97 22.21 4.41
N ALA A 100 23.27 22.50 4.38
CA ALA A 100 24.24 22.22 5.44
C ALA A 100 23.91 22.96 6.77
N PRO A 101 24.33 22.42 7.93
CA PRO A 101 24.05 23.01 9.23
C PRO A 101 24.87 24.30 9.45
N GLY A 102 24.20 25.43 9.70
CA GLY A 102 24.89 26.69 10.05
C GLY A 102 24.11 27.99 9.85
N SER A 103 22.90 27.98 9.30
CA SER A 103 22.14 29.20 9.02
C SER A 103 21.31 29.68 10.22
N ARG A 104 21.87 30.68 10.92
CA ARG A 104 21.25 31.43 12.02
C ARG A 104 20.04 32.23 11.52
N TRP A 105 18.85 31.96 12.06
CA TRP A 105 17.62 32.70 11.78
C TRP A 105 17.58 34.02 12.59
N GLY A 106 17.70 35.16 11.91
CA GLY A 106 17.44 36.48 12.47
C GLY A 106 15.97 36.88 12.27
N LYS A 107 15.30 37.32 13.34
CA LYS A 107 13.94 37.87 13.28
C LYS A 107 13.99 39.22 12.56
N ARG A 108 13.39 39.33 11.36
CA ARG A 108 13.10 40.63 10.74
C ARG A 108 11.71 41.08 11.16
N THR A 109 11.64 42.08 12.01
CA THR A 109 10.48 42.94 12.22
C THR A 109 10.35 43.88 11.01
N GLY A 110 9.25 43.82 10.27
CA GLY A 110 8.99 44.74 9.15
C GLY A 110 7.73 44.39 8.36
N THR A 111 6.77 45.31 8.36
CA THR A 111 5.44 45.31 7.75
C THR A 111 5.41 44.94 6.25
N PRO A 112 4.39 44.23 5.72
CA PRO A 112 4.42 43.74 4.35
C PRO A 112 3.98 44.81 3.34
N ARG A 113 4.79 45.06 2.31
CA ARG A 113 4.33 45.62 1.03
C ARG A 113 5.04 44.93 -0.13
N GLY A 114 4.27 44.13 -0.88
CA GLY A 114 4.54 43.66 -2.24
C GLY A 114 5.52 42.49 -2.38
N PRO A 115 5.21 41.44 -3.16
CA PRO A 115 6.20 40.45 -3.55
C PRO A 115 6.91 40.89 -4.84
N SER A 116 8.15 41.38 -4.73
CA SER A 116 9.13 41.23 -5.81
C SER A 116 10.13 40.14 -5.40
N LEU A 117 10.17 39.07 -6.18
CA LEU A 117 11.13 37.98 -6.02
C LEU A 117 12.20 38.18 -7.09
N SER A 118 13.39 38.63 -6.69
CA SER A 118 14.60 38.45 -7.48
C SER A 118 15.62 37.68 -6.64
N TRP A 119 16.22 36.66 -7.26
CA TRP A 119 17.32 35.90 -6.71
C TRP A 119 18.53 36.13 -7.61
N THR A 120 19.69 36.37 -7.02
CA THR A 120 20.99 36.30 -7.71
C THR A 120 21.88 35.39 -6.89
N THR A 121 22.40 34.36 -7.55
CA THR A 121 23.39 33.43 -7.00
C THR A 121 24.77 34.08 -7.02
N ARG A 122 25.53 33.94 -5.94
CA ARG A 122 26.99 34.02 -5.97
C ARG A 122 27.56 32.73 -5.41
#